data_AF-A0A2V7PV87-F1
#
_entry.id   AF-A0A2V7PV87-F1
#
_cell.length_a   1.000
_cell.length_b   1.000
_cell.length_c   1.000
_cell.angle_alpha   90.00
_cell.angle_beta   90.00
_cell.angle_gamma   90.00
#
_symmetry.space_group_name_H-M   'P 1'
#
loop_
_entity.id
_entity.type
_entity.pdbx_description
1 polymer ?
#
loop_
_entity_poly.entity_id
_entity_poly.type
_entity_poly.pdbx_seq_one_letter_code
_entity_poly.pdbx_strand_id
1 'polypeptide(L)'
;MRADGSVTWQRQEGRQAAFFPLHDLAHYAVESELRLGSGFYGLIAEGWDIADTGGKGARGPLPVETVAAEHLVGVLDLERAGGVEWTAEEINREAAAYAATRGRPAPRPVTDAELGRVRSRVGELFARWRALPPGATLELGFDRRS
;
A
#
# COMPACT_ATOMS: atom_id res chain seq x y z
N MET A 1 -14.84 0.95 7.90
CA MET A 1 -15.78 -0.10 8.34
C MET A 1 -15.81 -1.19 7.28
N ARG A 2 -15.77 -2.46 7.67
CA ARG A 2 -15.87 -3.61 6.76
C ARG A 2 -17.33 -3.81 6.34
N ALA A 3 -17.58 -4.66 5.33
CA ALA A 3 -18.94 -4.93 4.84
C ALA A 3 -19.86 -5.55 5.92
N ASP A 4 -19.29 -6.30 6.87
CA ASP A 4 -19.99 -6.89 8.01
C ASP A 4 -20.18 -5.91 9.19
N GLY A 5 -19.78 -4.65 9.06
CA GLY A 5 -19.86 -3.64 10.11
C GLY A 5 -18.69 -3.66 11.10
N SER A 6 -17.80 -4.65 11.03
CA SER A 6 -16.63 -4.70 11.91
C SER A 6 -15.59 -3.63 11.56
N VAL A 7 -14.72 -3.33 12.53
CA VAL A 7 -13.67 -2.31 12.41
C VAL A 7 -12.35 -2.83 12.97
N THR A 8 -11.25 -2.40 12.36
CA THR A 8 -9.91 -2.48 12.92
C THR A 8 -9.30 -1.08 12.83
N TRP A 9 -8.48 -0.72 13.81
CA TRP A 9 -7.76 0.54 13.82
C TRP A 9 -6.49 0.39 14.66
N GLN A 10 -5.52 1.26 14.40
CA GLN A 10 -4.31 1.35 15.19
C GLN A 10 -3.96 2.82 15.40
N ARG A 11 -3.63 3.19 16.65
CA ARG A 11 -3.05 4.49 16.95
C ARG A 11 -1.55 4.42 16.75
N GLN A 12 -1.01 5.40 16.04
CA GLN A 12 0.42 5.56 15.82
C GLN A 12 0.96 6.71 16.67
N GLU A 13 2.18 6.56 17.21
CA GLU A 13 2.82 7.55 18.08
C GLU A 13 4.26 7.84 17.65
N GLY A 14 4.74 9.04 18.01
CA GLY A 14 6.12 9.45 17.72
C GLY A 14 6.47 9.35 16.22
N ARG A 15 7.56 8.66 15.90
CA ARG A 15 8.04 8.50 14.51
C ARG A 15 7.06 7.72 13.63
N GLN A 16 6.29 6.81 14.22
CA GLN A 16 5.30 6.02 13.50
C GLN A 16 4.14 6.90 13.02
N ALA A 17 3.72 7.88 13.82
CA ALA A 17 2.66 8.83 13.46
C ALA A 17 3.04 9.73 12.26
N ALA A 18 4.34 9.95 12.03
CA ALA A 18 4.82 10.72 10.88
C ALA A 18 4.94 9.88 9.59
N PHE A 19 5.07 8.56 9.73
CA PHE A 19 5.31 7.63 8.62
C PHE A 19 4.02 6.96 8.14
N PHE A 20 3.33 6.26 9.03
CA PHE A 20 2.24 5.35 8.66
C PHE A 20 1.07 6.03 7.96
N PRO A 21 0.59 7.24 8.33
CA PRO A 21 -0.50 7.86 7.58
C PRO A 21 -0.18 8.05 6.09
N LEU A 22 1.07 8.38 5.75
CA LEU A 22 1.46 8.54 4.34
C LEU A 22 1.73 7.20 3.66
N HIS A 23 2.29 6.23 4.38
CA HIS A 23 2.47 4.86 3.90
C HIS A 23 1.12 4.18 3.60
N ASP A 24 0.16 4.27 4.52
CA ASP A 24 -1.19 3.73 4.39
C ASP A 24 -1.96 4.40 3.25
N LEU A 25 -1.74 5.70 2.99
CA LEU A 25 -2.31 6.38 1.82
C LEU A 25 -1.67 5.92 0.50
N ALA A 26 -0.38 5.56 0.52
CA ALA A 26 0.30 4.98 -0.63
C ALA A 26 -0.24 3.57 -0.93
N HIS A 27 -0.48 2.74 0.07
CA HIS A 27 -1.22 1.48 -0.08
C HIS A 27 -2.57 1.69 -0.76
N TYR A 28 -3.34 2.66 -0.28
CA TYR A 28 -4.66 2.94 -0.84
C TYR A 28 -4.57 3.31 -2.32
N ALA A 29 -3.63 4.18 -2.70
CA ALA A 29 -3.41 4.57 -4.09
C ALA A 29 -2.96 3.40 -4.97
N VAL A 30 -1.96 2.64 -4.53
CA VAL A 30 -1.44 1.47 -5.26
C VAL A 30 -2.54 0.45 -5.50
N GLU A 31 -3.24 0.05 -4.44
CA GLU A 31 -4.21 -1.04 -4.52
C GLU A 31 -5.46 -0.63 -5.32
N SER A 32 -5.90 0.62 -5.21
CA SER A 32 -7.06 1.12 -5.97
C SER A 32 -6.75 1.34 -7.46
N GLU A 33 -5.61 1.94 -7.80
CA GLU A 33 -5.24 2.25 -9.19
C GLU A 33 -4.82 1.00 -9.99
N LEU A 34 -4.21 0.03 -9.32
CA LEU A 34 -3.79 -1.24 -9.92
C LEU A 34 -4.80 -2.37 -9.74
N ARG A 35 -5.90 -2.12 -9.02
CA ARG A 35 -6.97 -3.09 -8.72
C ARG A 35 -6.45 -4.36 -8.05
N LEU A 36 -5.57 -4.19 -7.06
CA LEU A 36 -5.03 -5.30 -6.29
C LEU A 36 -6.04 -5.72 -5.23
N GLY A 37 -6.58 -6.94 -5.35
CA GLY A 37 -7.64 -7.44 -4.47
C GLY A 37 -7.15 -7.92 -3.11
N SER A 38 -5.86 -8.24 -3.01
CA SER A 38 -5.22 -8.90 -1.87
C SER A 38 -4.00 -8.12 -1.36
N GLY A 39 -3.98 -6.80 -1.52
CA GLY A 39 -3.05 -5.89 -0.83
C GLY A 39 -3.41 -5.68 0.65
N PHE A 40 -2.83 -4.69 1.31
CA PHE A 40 -3.11 -4.39 2.72
C PHE A 40 -4.60 -4.09 2.98
N TYR A 41 -5.21 -3.21 2.19
CA TYR A 41 -6.64 -2.91 2.34
C TYR A 41 -7.52 -4.04 1.83
N GLY A 42 -7.06 -4.80 0.83
CA GLY A 42 -7.66 -6.06 0.42
C GLY A 42 -7.82 -7.03 1.59
N LEU A 43 -6.73 -7.27 2.33
CA LEU A 43 -6.73 -8.14 3.51
C LEU A 43 -7.65 -7.60 4.62
N ILE A 44 -7.61 -6.29 4.90
CA ILE A 44 -8.52 -5.68 5.89
C ILE A 44 -9.98 -5.89 5.47
N ALA A 45 -10.30 -5.72 4.18
CA ALA A 45 -11.65 -5.96 3.65
C ALA A 45 -12.09 -7.43 3.79
N GLU A 46 -11.15 -8.38 3.75
CA GLU A 46 -11.37 -9.81 3.99
C GLU A 46 -11.49 -10.19 5.49
N GLY A 47 -11.47 -9.19 6.38
CA GLY A 47 -11.60 -9.42 7.81
C GLY A 47 -10.30 -9.73 8.53
N TRP A 48 -9.15 -9.39 7.93
CA TRP A 48 -7.88 -9.38 8.66
C TRP A 48 -7.81 -8.16 9.57
N ASP A 49 -7.27 -8.33 10.76
CA ASP A 49 -6.89 -7.22 11.63
C ASP A 49 -5.50 -6.69 11.24
N ILE A 50 -5.25 -5.42 11.49
CA ILE A 50 -3.96 -4.77 11.14
C ILE A 50 -2.77 -5.52 11.78
N ALA A 51 -2.96 -6.09 12.98
CA ALA A 51 -1.92 -6.87 13.64
C ALA A 51 -1.56 -8.18 12.91
N ASP A 52 -2.48 -8.71 12.08
CA ASP A 52 -2.29 -9.98 11.37
C ASP A 52 -1.63 -9.80 9.99
N THR A 53 -1.57 -8.58 9.45
CA THR A 53 -1.01 -8.31 8.12
C THR A 53 0.52 -8.37 8.10
N GLY A 54 1.18 -8.58 9.24
CA GLY A 54 2.63 -8.79 9.33
C GLY A 54 3.11 -10.19 8.90
N GLY A 55 2.20 -11.11 8.53
CA GLY A 55 2.55 -12.42 7.97
C GLY A 55 3.17 -13.43 8.95
N LYS A 56 3.12 -13.15 10.25
CA LYS A 56 3.60 -14.04 11.34
C LYS A 56 2.48 -14.54 12.26
N GLY A 57 1.23 -14.19 11.95
CA GLY A 57 0.04 -14.51 12.76
C GLY A 57 -0.64 -15.83 12.35
N ALA A 58 -1.77 -16.11 12.99
CA ALA A 58 -2.55 -17.34 12.81
C ALA A 58 -3.11 -17.51 11.38
N ARG A 59 -3.21 -16.40 10.62
CA ARG A 59 -3.69 -16.39 9.23
C ARG A 59 -2.68 -16.94 8.22
N GLY A 60 -1.44 -17.21 8.63
CA GLY A 60 -0.42 -17.80 7.78
C GLY A 60 0.31 -16.80 6.87
N PRO A 61 0.95 -17.27 5.78
CA PRO A 61 1.75 -16.42 4.91
C PRO A 61 0.90 -15.44 4.11
N LEU A 62 1.44 -14.24 3.87
CA LEU A 62 0.77 -13.22 3.05
C LEU A 62 0.65 -13.69 1.58
N PRO A 63 -0.46 -13.36 0.90
CA PRO A 63 -0.61 -13.54 -0.53
C PRO A 63 0.55 -12.91 -1.32
N VAL A 64 0.83 -13.46 -2.51
CA VAL A 64 1.89 -12.94 -3.40
C VAL A 64 1.61 -11.50 -3.81
N GLU A 65 0.35 -11.17 -4.06
CA GLU A 65 -0.09 -9.82 -4.42
C GLU A 65 0.17 -8.80 -3.30
N THR A 66 0.03 -9.19 -2.04
CA THR A 66 0.37 -8.35 -0.88
C THR A 66 1.85 -7.95 -0.92
N VAL A 67 2.73 -8.88 -1.26
CA VAL A 67 4.18 -8.62 -1.34
C VAL A 67 4.51 -7.68 -2.50
N ALA A 68 3.80 -7.79 -3.63
CA ALA A 68 3.97 -6.89 -4.76
C ALA A 68 3.51 -5.47 -4.42
N ALA A 69 2.35 -5.33 -3.77
CA ALA A 69 1.83 -4.05 -3.30
C ALA A 69 2.81 -3.40 -2.30
N GLU A 70 3.25 -4.15 -1.29
CA GLU A 70 4.23 -3.70 -0.29
C GLU A 70 5.53 -3.22 -0.93
N HIS A 71 6.04 -3.96 -1.92
CA HIS A 71 7.26 -3.57 -2.61
C HIS A 71 7.11 -2.23 -3.34
N LEU A 72 6.02 -2.04 -4.08
CA LEU A 72 5.76 -0.78 -4.79
C LEU A 72 5.57 0.38 -3.81
N VAL A 73 4.83 0.17 -2.71
CA VAL A 73 4.68 1.18 -1.65
C VAL A 73 6.04 1.53 -1.03
N GLY A 74 6.88 0.54 -0.77
CA GLY A 74 8.23 0.74 -0.24
C GLY A 74 9.10 1.58 -1.19
N VAL A 75 9.00 1.38 -2.51
CA VAL A 75 9.67 2.25 -3.48
C VAL A 75 9.13 3.68 -3.36
N LEU A 76 7.82 3.90 -3.35
CA LEU A 76 7.23 5.24 -3.22
C LEU A 76 7.63 5.95 -1.92
N ASP A 77 7.79 5.21 -0.82
CA ASP A 77 8.32 5.74 0.44
C ASP A 77 9.79 6.19 0.31
N LEU A 78 10.61 5.43 -0.42
CA LEU A 78 11.99 5.81 -0.74
C LEU A 78 12.05 7.04 -1.66
N GLU A 79 11.20 7.10 -2.69
CA GLU A 79 11.09 8.27 -3.58
C GLU A 79 10.74 9.52 -2.77
N ARG A 80 9.76 9.40 -1.86
CA ARG A 80 9.37 10.49 -0.95
C ARG A 80 10.52 10.94 -0.05
N ALA A 81 11.31 10.00 0.47
CA ALA A 81 12.40 10.30 1.39
C ALA A 81 13.64 10.86 0.69
N GLY A 82 13.96 10.36 -0.50
CA GLY A 82 15.19 10.67 -1.25
C GLY A 82 15.01 11.68 -2.38
N GLY A 83 13.77 11.94 -2.83
CA GLY A 83 13.46 12.86 -3.93
C GLY A 83 13.85 12.34 -5.32
N VAL A 84 14.15 11.05 -5.45
CA VAL A 84 14.54 10.41 -6.72
C VAL A 84 13.43 9.45 -7.12
N GLU A 85 12.76 9.73 -8.24
CA GLU A 85 11.77 8.83 -8.83
C GLU A 85 12.44 7.73 -9.63
N TRP A 86 11.94 6.50 -9.48
CA TRP A 86 12.38 5.34 -10.24
C TRP A 86 11.53 5.19 -11.49
N THR A 87 12.09 4.61 -12.55
CA THR A 87 11.31 4.21 -13.73
C THR A 87 10.53 2.92 -13.45
N ALA A 88 9.48 2.65 -14.22
CA ALA A 88 8.77 1.38 -14.11
C ALA A 88 9.69 0.18 -14.39
N GLU A 89 10.65 0.33 -15.30
CA GLU A 89 11.68 -0.69 -15.58
C GLU A 89 12.53 -1.01 -14.34
N GLU A 90 13.02 0.01 -13.63
CA GLU A 90 13.82 -0.16 -12.42
C GLU A 90 13.04 -0.87 -11.32
N ILE A 91 11.79 -0.46 -11.10
CA ILE A 91 10.87 -1.09 -10.14
C ILE A 91 10.65 -2.56 -10.50
N ASN A 92 10.33 -2.85 -11.76
CA ASN A 92 10.05 -4.22 -12.21
C ASN A 92 11.29 -5.12 -12.10
N ARG A 93 12.48 -4.60 -12.41
CA ARG A 93 13.74 -5.31 -12.29
C ARG A 93 14.04 -5.67 -10.83
N GLU A 94 13.88 -4.71 -9.93
CA GLU A 94 14.10 -4.93 -8.49
C GLU A 94 13.08 -5.91 -7.91
N ALA A 95 11.80 -5.78 -8.27
CA ALA A 95 10.74 -6.68 -7.83
C ALA A 95 10.98 -8.12 -8.29
N ALA A 96 11.44 -8.31 -9.54
CA ALA A 96 11.79 -9.62 -10.08
C ALA A 96 13.02 -10.21 -9.38
N ALA A 97 14.06 -9.39 -9.13
CA ALA A 97 15.25 -9.83 -8.39
C ALA A 97 14.88 -10.25 -6.97
N TYR A 98 14.09 -9.45 -6.25
CA TYR A 98 13.61 -9.78 -4.90
C TYR A 98 12.81 -11.09 -4.88
N ALA A 99 11.86 -11.27 -5.81
CA ALA A 99 11.09 -12.50 -5.91
C ALA A 99 11.98 -13.74 -6.15
N ALA A 100 12.98 -13.62 -7.03
CA ALA A 100 13.93 -14.69 -7.32
C ALA A 100 14.74 -15.11 -6.09
N THR A 101 15.23 -14.16 -5.27
CA THR A 101 15.96 -14.48 -4.03
C THR A 101 15.12 -15.27 -3.00
N ARG A 102 13.79 -15.20 -3.12
CA ARG A 102 12.83 -15.84 -2.22
C ARG A 102 12.19 -17.09 -2.82
N GLY A 103 12.62 -17.51 -4.02
CA GLY A 103 12.02 -18.64 -4.75
C GLY A 103 10.55 -18.42 -5.10
N ARG A 104 10.14 -17.16 -5.32
CA ARG A 104 8.76 -16.77 -5.64
C ARG A 104 8.65 -16.36 -7.11
N PRO A 105 7.47 -16.51 -7.74
CA PRO A 105 7.23 -15.95 -9.06
C PRO A 105 7.39 -14.42 -9.02
N ALA A 106 7.93 -13.86 -10.10
CA ALA A 106 7.97 -12.42 -10.28
C ALA A 106 6.54 -11.86 -10.28
N PRO A 107 6.31 -10.69 -9.65
CA PRO A 107 5.00 -10.05 -9.71
C PRO A 107 4.70 -9.57 -11.14
N ARG A 108 3.43 -9.26 -11.40
CA ARG A 108 3.02 -8.60 -12.64
C ARG A 108 3.80 -7.28 -12.79
N PRO A 109 4.44 -7.03 -13.95
CA PRO A 109 5.09 -5.75 -14.20
C PRO A 109 4.11 -4.58 -14.15
N VAL A 110 4.55 -3.46 -13.58
CA VAL A 110 3.85 -2.17 -13.62
C VAL A 110 4.31 -1.41 -14.86
N THR A 111 3.39 -0.78 -15.56
CA THR A 111 3.69 0.10 -16.71
C THR A 111 3.95 1.54 -16.27
N ASP A 112 4.64 2.35 -17.08
CA ASP A 112 4.81 3.78 -16.77
C ASP A 112 3.47 4.52 -16.65
N ALA A 113 2.47 4.14 -17.46
CA ALA A 113 1.14 4.71 -17.38
C ALA A 113 0.43 4.37 -16.06
N GLU A 114 0.60 3.14 -15.56
CA GLU A 114 0.10 2.73 -14.24
C GLU A 114 0.81 3.47 -13.12
N LEU A 115 2.14 3.52 -13.17
CA LEU A 115 2.97 4.20 -12.20
C LEU A 115 2.63 5.70 -12.12
N GLY A 116 2.43 6.36 -13.26
CA GLY A 116 2.00 7.74 -13.32
C GLY A 116 0.64 8.00 -12.67
N ARG A 117 -0.34 7.09 -12.85
CA ARG A 117 -1.63 7.19 -12.15
C ARG A 117 -1.47 7.01 -10.64
N VAL A 118 -0.69 6.02 -10.22
CA VAL A 118 -0.38 5.77 -8.81
C VAL A 118 0.26 7.01 -8.18
N ARG A 119 1.31 7.58 -8.78
CA ARG A 119 1.98 8.79 -8.27
C ARG A 119 1.04 9.99 -8.18
N SER A 120 0.22 10.20 -9.21
CA SER A 120 -0.79 11.26 -9.21
C SER A 120 -1.76 11.11 -8.04
N ARG A 121 -2.27 9.88 -7.83
CA ARG A 121 -3.19 9.56 -6.73
C ARG A 121 -2.54 9.72 -5.36
N VAL A 122 -1.29 9.29 -5.19
CA VAL A 122 -0.50 9.52 -3.96
C VAL A 122 -0.35 11.01 -3.68
N GLY A 123 0.03 11.80 -4.70
CA GLY A 123 0.19 13.25 -4.58
C GLY A 123 -1.11 13.94 -4.13
N GLU A 124 -2.23 13.58 -4.73
CA GLU A 124 -3.56 14.07 -4.33
C GLU A 124 -3.88 13.75 -2.86
N LEU A 125 -3.69 12.48 -2.46
CA LEU A 125 -4.01 12.02 -1.11
C LEU A 125 -3.11 12.69 -0.06
N PHE A 126 -1.83 12.85 -0.36
CA PHE A 126 -0.91 13.54 0.54
C PHE A 126 -1.25 15.02 0.68
N ALA A 127 -1.64 15.68 -0.41
CA ALA A 127 -2.10 17.06 -0.37
C ALA A 127 -3.37 17.18 0.50
N ARG A 128 -4.34 16.29 0.31
CA ARG A 128 -5.58 16.23 1.11
C ARG A 128 -5.27 16.00 2.59
N TRP A 129 -4.39 15.06 2.91
CA TRP A 129 -3.98 14.78 4.29
C TRP A 129 -3.33 15.98 4.97
N ARG A 130 -2.37 16.63 4.29
CA ARG A 130 -1.66 17.81 4.83
C ARG A 130 -2.56 19.04 4.99
N ALA A 131 -3.64 19.13 4.23
CA ALA A 131 -4.59 20.23 4.32
C ALA A 131 -5.59 20.08 5.49
N LEU A 132 -5.61 18.92 6.17
CA LEU A 132 -6.52 18.71 7.30
C LEU A 132 -6.12 19.55 8.51
N PRO A 133 -7.09 20.23 9.16
CA PRO A 133 -6.88 20.80 10.48
C PRO A 133 -6.57 19.72 11.53
N PRO A 134 -5.86 20.07 12.63
CA PRO A 134 -5.70 19.16 13.75
C PRO A 134 -7.05 18.64 14.27
N GLY A 135 -7.15 17.32 14.45
CA GLY A 135 -8.38 16.65 14.90
C GLY A 135 -9.40 16.34 13.81
N ALA A 136 -9.18 16.79 12.57
CA ALA A 136 -10.01 16.40 11.43
C ALA A 136 -9.68 14.97 10.93
N THR A 137 -10.55 14.43 10.10
CA THR A 137 -10.43 13.07 9.55
C THR A 137 -10.50 13.08 8.04
N LEU A 138 -9.65 12.29 7.40
CA LEU A 138 -9.75 11.96 5.98
C LEU A 138 -10.37 10.57 5.85
N GLU A 139 -11.56 10.51 5.29
CA GLU A 139 -12.26 9.26 5.02
C GLU A 139 -12.13 8.88 3.54
N LEU A 140 -11.83 7.61 3.28
CA LEU A 140 -11.69 7.04 1.95
C LEU A 140 -12.47 5.74 1.86
N GLY A 141 -13.29 5.59 0.81
CA GLY A 141 -13.91 4.32 0.46
C GLY A 141 -12.95 3.46 -0.36
N PHE A 142 -12.81 2.19 0.01
CA PHE A 142 -12.03 1.20 -0.75
C PHE A 142 -12.98 0.16 -1.33
N ASP A 143 -13.06 0.10 -2.67
CA ASP A 143 -13.93 -0.82 -3.40
C ASP A 143 -13.09 -2.01 -3.89
N ARG A 144 -13.29 -3.17 -3.27
CA ARG A 144 -12.71 -4.43 -3.75
C ARG A 144 -13.54 -4.92 -4.93
N ARG A 145 -13.26 -4.42 -6.13
CA ARG A 145 -13.88 -4.97 -7.35
C ARG A 145 -13.40 -6.40 -7.53
N SER A 146 -14.36 -7.33 -7.38
CA SER A 146 -14.23 -8.78 -7.56
C SER A 146 -13.86 -9.16 -9.00
#